data_AF-A0A7Y4RIL6-F1
#
_entry.id   AF-A0A7Y4RIL6-F1
#
_cell.length_a   1.000
_cell.length_b   1.000
_cell.length_c   1.000
_cell.angle_alpha   90.00
_cell.angle_beta   90.00
_cell.angle_gamma   90.00
#
_symmetry.space_group_name_H-M   'P 1'
#
loop_
_entity.id
_entity.type
_entity.pdbx_description
1 polymer ?
#
loop_
_entity_poly.entity_id
_entity_poly.type
_entity_poly.pdbx_seq_one_letter_code
_entity_poly.pdbx_strand_id
1 'polypeptide(L)'
;MKLDDRIKALIAVGASITANCQPCLQSTSKMALECGADEQEIAEAIEVGKRVRAGAASKMDKFILDLNYAIPASEAVNNGGCGCASSENNNGR
;
A
#
# COMPACT_ATOMS: atom_id res chain seq x y z
N MET A 1 -5.43 29.53 12.43
CA MET A 1 -4.33 28.67 11.92
C MET A 1 -4.85 27.94 10.70
N LYS A 2 -4.29 28.19 9.51
CA LYS A 2 -4.66 27.49 8.27
C LYS A 2 -3.42 26.71 7.85
N LEU A 3 -3.54 25.40 7.65
CA LEU A 3 -2.42 24.62 7.11
C LEU A 3 -2.00 25.21 5.76
N ASP A 4 -0.70 25.17 5.47
CA ASP A 4 -0.21 25.45 4.12
C ASP A 4 -0.72 24.36 3.15
N ASP A 5 -0.64 24.64 1.85
CA ASP A 5 -1.18 23.71 0.86
C ASP A 5 -0.26 22.50 0.66
N ARG A 6 1.05 22.65 0.90
CA ARG A 6 2.03 21.56 0.86
C ARG A 6 1.77 20.51 1.95
N ILE A 7 1.61 20.91 3.21
CA ILE A 7 1.30 19.99 4.31
C ILE A 7 -0.09 19.37 4.12
N LYS A 8 -1.07 20.11 3.61
CA LYS A 8 -2.37 19.49 3.25
C LYS A 8 -2.22 18.40 2.20
N ALA A 9 -1.42 18.62 1.17
CA ALA A 9 -1.20 17.63 0.13
C ALA A 9 -0.48 16.38 0.68
N LEU A 10 0.54 16.55 1.52
CA LEU A 10 1.22 15.43 2.19
C LEU A 10 0.28 14.65 3.12
N ILE A 11 -0.60 15.33 3.86
CA ILE A 11 -1.64 14.66 4.66
C ILE A 11 -2.60 13.88 3.76
N ALA A 12 -2.99 14.44 2.62
CA ALA A 12 -3.87 13.77 1.66
C ALA A 12 -3.23 12.52 1.05
N VAL A 13 -1.91 12.52 0.80
CA VAL A 13 -1.15 11.33 0.39
C VAL A 13 -1.24 10.24 1.45
N GLY A 14 -0.92 10.56 2.71
CA GLY A 14 -0.99 9.61 3.83
C GLY A 14 -2.41 9.04 4.01
N ALA A 15 -3.43 9.90 3.97
CA ALA A 15 -4.84 9.51 4.07
C ALA A 15 -5.27 8.57 2.93
N SER A 16 -4.81 8.83 1.70
CA SER A 16 -5.10 7.99 0.54
C SER A 16 -4.56 6.56 0.69
N ILE A 17 -3.35 6.42 1.27
CA ILE A 17 -2.78 5.10 1.61
C ILE A 17 -3.62 4.40 2.68
N THR A 18 -3.97 5.11 3.75
CA THR A 18 -4.78 4.54 4.84
C THR A 18 -6.14 4.05 4.34
N ALA A 19 -6.75 4.78 3.40
CA ALA A 19 -8.02 4.42 2.79
C ALA A 19 -7.92 3.38 1.64
N ASN A 20 -6.72 2.92 1.28
CA ASN A 20 -6.48 2.06 0.11
C ASN A 20 -7.00 2.63 -1.23
N CYS A 21 -7.07 3.96 -1.37
CA CYS A 21 -7.56 4.58 -2.59
C CYS A 21 -6.43 4.82 -3.60
N GLN A 22 -6.22 3.90 -4.54
CA GLN A 22 -5.22 4.01 -5.61
C GLN A 22 -5.34 5.30 -6.46
N PRO A 23 -6.52 5.67 -7.00
CA PRO A 23 -6.63 6.90 -7.80
C PRO A 23 -6.43 8.17 -6.95
N CYS A 24 -6.82 8.15 -5.66
CA CYS A 24 -6.57 9.25 -4.75
C CYS A 24 -5.06 9.40 -4.49
N LEU A 25 -4.33 8.31 -4.32
CA LEU A 25 -2.88 8.35 -4.12
C LEU A 25 -2.19 8.99 -5.34
N GLN A 26 -2.57 8.60 -6.55
CA GLN A 26 -2.00 9.17 -7.77
C GLN A 26 -2.23 10.69 -7.86
N SER A 27 -3.46 11.16 -7.59
CA SER A 27 -3.79 12.58 -7.68
C SER A 27 -3.17 13.41 -6.55
N THR A 28 -3.20 12.91 -5.32
CA THR A 28 -2.63 13.60 -4.15
C THR A 28 -1.11 13.64 -4.18
N SER A 29 -0.42 12.59 -4.66
CA SER A 29 1.04 12.61 -4.82
C SER A 29 1.47 13.62 -5.89
N LYS A 30 0.73 13.72 -7.00
CA LYS A 30 1.00 14.75 -8.03
C LYS A 30 0.80 16.16 -7.46
N MET A 31 -0.29 16.38 -6.72
CA MET A 31 -0.57 17.65 -6.06
C MET A 31 0.52 18.03 -5.04
N ALA A 32 1.05 17.07 -4.29
CA ALA A 32 2.12 17.32 -3.33
C ALA A 32 3.39 17.85 -4.01
N LEU A 33 3.78 17.25 -5.15
CA LEU A 33 4.89 17.74 -5.98
C LEU A 33 4.61 19.15 -6.52
N GLU A 34 3.39 19.40 -7.01
CA GLU A 34 2.96 20.73 -7.50
C GLU A 34 2.99 21.80 -6.40
N CYS A 35 2.74 21.42 -5.14
CA CYS A 35 2.85 22.27 -3.97
C CYS A 35 4.29 22.42 -3.43
N GLY A 36 5.28 21.85 -4.12
CA GLY A 36 6.70 21.98 -3.76
C GLY A 36 7.16 21.01 -2.67
N ALA A 37 6.43 19.92 -2.43
CA ALA A 37 6.98 18.81 -1.67
C ALA A 37 8.01 18.05 -2.51
N ASP A 38 9.02 17.48 -1.86
CA ASP A 38 9.96 16.58 -2.52
C ASP A 38 9.51 15.10 -2.45
N GLU A 39 10.18 14.25 -3.22
CA GLU A 39 9.86 12.82 -3.26
C GLU A 39 10.08 12.13 -1.91
N GLN A 40 10.99 12.63 -1.07
CA GLN A 40 11.28 12.07 0.24
C GLN A 40 10.17 12.39 1.24
N GLU A 41 9.66 13.64 1.26
CA GLU A 41 8.48 14.04 2.06
C GLU A 41 7.26 13.18 1.69
N ILE A 42 7.05 12.91 0.39
CA ILE A 42 5.96 12.04 -0.09
C ILE A 42 6.19 10.59 0.36
N ALA A 43 7.41 10.07 0.24
CA ALA A 43 7.75 8.72 0.69
C ALA A 43 7.52 8.54 2.20
N GLU A 44 7.90 9.54 3.01
CA GLU A 44 7.66 9.54 4.45
C GLU A 44 6.15 9.57 4.76
N ALA A 45 5.37 10.41 4.07
CA ALA A 45 3.92 10.42 4.22
C ALA A 45 3.27 9.07 3.88
N ILE A 46 3.77 8.39 2.83
CA ILE A 46 3.33 7.04 2.45
C ILE A 46 3.64 6.03 3.55
N GLU A 47 4.85 6.05 4.10
CA GLU A 47 5.25 5.14 5.19
C GLU A 47 4.42 5.35 6.45
N VAL A 48 4.12 6.60 6.82
CA VAL A 48 3.17 6.92 7.91
C VAL A 48 1.79 6.33 7.60
N GLY A 49 1.25 6.56 6.40
CA GLY A 49 -0.04 6.02 5.98
C GLY A 49 -0.11 4.49 6.02
N LYS A 50 0.97 3.79 5.62
CA LYS A 50 1.10 2.33 5.68
C LYS A 50 1.06 1.81 7.11
N ARG A 51 1.78 2.47 8.03
CA ARG A 51 1.79 2.10 9.46
C ARG A 51 0.42 2.25 10.10
N VAL A 52 -0.27 3.36 9.82
CA VAL A 52 -1.64 3.60 10.31
C VAL A 52 -2.58 2.53 9.77
N ARG A 53 -2.52 2.22 8.46
CA ARG A 53 -3.31 1.17 7.83
C ARG A 53 -3.07 -0.20 8.48
N ALA A 54 -1.81 -0.58 8.68
CA ALA A 54 -1.44 -1.85 9.29
C ALA A 54 -2.00 -1.94 10.72
N GLY A 55 -1.88 -0.87 11.51
CA GLY A 55 -2.46 -0.80 12.84
C GLY A 55 -3.98 -0.97 12.85
N ALA A 56 -4.69 -0.31 11.92
CA ALA A 56 -6.14 -0.45 11.77
C ALA A 56 -6.55 -1.88 11.41
N ALA A 57 -5.86 -2.51 10.44
CA ALA A 57 -6.09 -3.89 10.05
C ALA A 57 -5.88 -4.85 11.23
N SER A 58 -4.74 -4.74 11.93
CA SER A 58 -4.45 -5.59 13.10
C SER A 58 -5.45 -5.45 14.24
N LYS A 59 -6.08 -4.28 14.41
CA LYS A 59 -7.15 -4.10 15.40
C LYS A 59 -8.45 -4.77 14.96
N MET A 60 -8.79 -4.68 13.67
CA MET A 60 -9.95 -5.41 13.13
C MET A 60 -9.75 -6.92 13.19
N ASP A 61 -8.56 -7.43 12.89
CA ASP A 61 -8.26 -8.86 12.99
C ASP A 61 -8.49 -9.37 14.42
N LYS A 62 -8.03 -8.62 15.44
CA LYS A 62 -8.29 -8.95 16.85
C LYS A 62 -9.78 -8.93 17.18
N PHE A 63 -10.50 -7.92 16.70
CA PHE A 63 -11.93 -7.80 16.94
C PHE A 63 -12.72 -8.97 16.34
N ILE A 64 -12.33 -9.45 15.16
CA ILE A 64 -12.92 -10.64 14.53
C ILE A 64 -12.72 -11.88 15.42
N LEU A 65 -11.52 -12.07 15.98
CA LEU A 65 -11.23 -13.17 16.90
C LEU A 65 -12.08 -13.09 18.17
N ASP A 66 -12.26 -11.88 18.72
CA ASP A 66 -13.12 -11.66 19.90
C ASP A 66 -14.59 -12.02 19.62
N LEU A 67 -15.05 -11.88 18.37
CA LEU A 67 -16.39 -12.27 17.94
C LEU A 67 -16.53 -13.77 17.62
N ASN A 68 -15.46 -14.55 17.80
CA ASN A 68 -15.40 -15.99 17.54
C ASN A 68 -15.82 -16.39 16.10
N TYR A 69 -15.60 -15.48 15.13
CA TYR A 69 -15.75 -15.82 13.72
C TYR A 69 -14.56 -16.70 13.30
N ALA A 70 -14.82 -17.95 12.96
CA ALA A 70 -13.82 -18.85 12.42
C ALA A 70 -13.40 -18.37 11.02
N ILE A 71 -12.25 -17.70 10.93
CA ILE A 71 -11.60 -17.46 9.64
C ILE A 71 -10.68 -18.64 9.36
N PRO A 72 -10.91 -19.44 8.29
CA PRO A 72 -9.94 -20.46 7.90
C PRO A 72 -8.63 -19.74 7.56
N ALA A 73 -7.54 -20.13 8.23
CA ALA A 73 -6.24 -19.56 7.98
C ALA A 73 -5.89 -19.75 6.50
N SER A 74 -5.79 -18.65 5.75
CA SER A 74 -5.18 -18.66 4.42
C SER A 74 -3.72 -19.04 4.60
N GLU A 75 -3.36 -20.22 4.14
CA GLU A 75 -1.98 -20.73 4.14
C GLU A 75 -1.04 -19.67 3.55
N ALA A 76 0.07 -19.44 4.26
CA ALA A 76 1.18 -18.67 3.75
C ALA A 76 1.58 -19.22 2.38
N VAL A 77 1.53 -18.38 1.35
CA VAL A 77 2.06 -18.74 0.03
C VAL A 77 3.56 -18.91 0.19
N ASN A 78 3.98 -20.16 0.39
CA ASN A 78 5.38 -20.54 0.33
C ASN A 78 5.79 -20.49 -1.14
N ASN A 79 6.86 -19.76 -1.42
CA ASN A 79 7.49 -19.59 -2.72
C ASN A 79 7.37 -20.81 -3.65
N GLY A 80 6.40 -20.77 -4.57
CA GLY A 80 6.42 -21.54 -5.80
C GLY A 80 7.08 -20.69 -6.87
N GLY A 81 8.40 -20.84 -7.04
CA GLY A 81 9.11 -20.25 -8.16
C GLY A 81 8.41 -20.61 -9.47
N CYS A 82 8.05 -19.61 -10.27
CA CYS A 82 7.65 -19.82 -11.65
C CYS A 82 8.89 -20.29 -12.42
N GLY A 83 9.11 -21.60 -12.45
CA GLY A 83 10.13 -22.25 -13.25
C GLY A 83 9.74 -22.21 -14.73
N CYS A 84 9.92 -21.06 -15.37
CA CYS A 84 9.99 -20.95 -16.81
C CYS A 84 11.45 -20.67 -17.21
N ALA A 85 12.28 -21.70 -17.08
CA ALA A 85 13.56 -21.80 -17.74
C ALA A 85 13.64 -23.15 -18.47
N SER A 86 13.90 -23.03 -19.79
CA SER A 86 14.45 -24.05 -20.69
C SER A 86 13.52 -25.15 -21.24
N SER A 87 13.14 -24.96 -22.50
CA SER A 87 13.30 -26.03 -23.50
C SER A 87 13.62 -25.40 -24.86
N GLU A 88 14.89 -25.07 -25.07
CA GLU A 88 15.50 -25.22 -26.39
C GLU A 88 15.53 -26.73 -26.72
N ASN A 89 14.83 -27.14 -27.79
CA ASN A 89 15.25 -28.31 -28.56
C ASN A 89 14.83 -28.18 -30.03
N ASN A 90 15.83 -28.22 -30.90
CA ASN A 90 15.74 -28.36 -32.35
C ASN A 90 15.03 -29.67 -32.75
N ASN A 91 14.11 -29.62 -33.71
CA ASN A 91 14.04 -30.67 -34.73
C ASN A 91 13.39 -30.17 -36.02
N GLY A 92 14.03 -30.48 -37.14
CA GLY A 92 13.66 -29.98 -38.46
C GLY A 92 12.40 -30.60 -39.05
N ARG A 93 11.76 -29.80 -39.92
CA ARG A 93 11.11 -30.20 -41.17
C ARG A 93 10.88 -28.95 -42.00
#